data_AF-A0A1S2MH15-F1
#
_entry.id   AF-A0A1S2MH15-F1
#
_cell.length_a   1.000
_cell.length_b   1.000
_cell.length_c   1.000
_cell.angle_alpha   90.00
_cell.angle_beta   90.00
_cell.angle_gamma   90.00
#
_symmetry.space_group_name_H-M   'P 1'
#
loop_
_entity.id
_entity.type
_entity.pdbx_description
1 polymer ?
#
loop_
_entity_poly.entity_id
_entity_poly.type
_entity_poly.pdbx_seq_one_letter_code
_entity_poly.pdbx_strand_id
1 'polypeptide(L)'
;MYSISNIVLIKKVDYCVWHVIFQMDDQPLEYATDFLYLIKEKKWVINSLITHELTSLMQGNECVYCGETKIACFVSSKEFEIIKKGIIKNGLFKQQIVEEFEFNHEPVSTEILVVNNKAKWDEFASENRFYGNLQRIKSRENK
;
A
#
# COMPACT_ATOMS: atom_id res chain seq x y z
N MET A 1 -16.32 5.59 11.50
CA MET A 1 -15.23 6.58 11.25
C MET A 1 -14.09 5.74 10.73
N TYR A 2 -13.79 5.79 9.43
CA TYR A 2 -12.93 4.79 8.78
C TYR A 2 -11.55 4.70 9.41
N SER A 3 -11.35 3.64 10.17
CA SER A 3 -10.13 3.38 10.94
C SER A 3 -9.60 2.00 10.59
N ILE A 4 -8.28 1.90 10.38
CA ILE A 4 -7.62 0.61 10.22
C ILE A 4 -7.59 -0.06 11.58
N SER A 5 -8.34 -1.14 11.77
CA SER A 5 -8.32 -1.92 13.01
C SER A 5 -7.13 -2.87 13.03
N ASN A 6 -6.84 -3.51 11.90
CA ASN A 6 -5.79 -4.51 11.80
C ASN A 6 -5.16 -4.54 10.40
N ILE A 7 -3.88 -4.92 10.32
CA ILE A 7 -3.22 -5.31 9.07
C ILE A 7 -3.00 -6.82 9.15
N VAL A 8 -3.71 -7.56 8.32
CA VAL A 8 -3.72 -9.03 8.29
C VAL A 8 -2.49 -9.56 7.56
N LEU A 9 -2.14 -8.92 6.43
CA LEU A 9 -1.01 -9.34 5.61
C LEU A 9 -0.31 -8.12 5.02
N ILE A 10 1.03 -8.19 5.02
CA ILE A 10 1.89 -7.32 4.22
C ILE A 10 2.75 -8.25 3.37
N LYS A 11 2.59 -8.18 2.05
CA LYS A 11 3.34 -8.99 1.11
C LYS A 11 4.06 -8.09 0.13
N LYS A 12 5.39 -8.13 0.14
CA LYS A 12 6.18 -7.52 -0.92
C LYS A 12 5.96 -8.29 -2.23
N VAL A 13 5.50 -7.61 -3.26
CA VAL A 13 5.21 -8.22 -4.58
C VAL A 13 6.26 -7.84 -5.63
N ASP A 14 6.96 -6.73 -5.41
CA ASP A 14 8.04 -6.26 -6.28
C ASP A 14 8.98 -5.30 -5.50
N TYR A 15 9.99 -4.76 -6.17
CA TYR A 15 10.90 -3.77 -5.60
C TYR A 15 10.16 -2.51 -5.16
N CYS A 16 10.09 -2.32 -3.84
CA CYS A 16 9.35 -1.26 -3.18
C CYS A 16 7.84 -1.24 -3.53
N VAL A 17 7.26 -2.41 -3.82
CA VAL A 17 5.83 -2.58 -4.00
C VAL A 17 5.30 -3.59 -2.99
N TRP A 18 4.27 -3.20 -2.25
CA TRP A 18 3.63 -4.02 -1.24
C TRP A 18 2.14 -4.14 -1.50
N HIS A 19 1.67 -5.37 -1.41
CA HIS A 19 0.27 -5.72 -1.28
C HIS A 19 -0.09 -5.78 0.21
N VAL A 20 -1.17 -5.14 0.59
CA VAL A 20 -1.64 -5.05 1.98
C VAL A 20 -3.06 -5.57 2.07
N ILE A 21 -3.28 -6.52 2.97
CA ILE A 21 -4.61 -6.96 3.40
C ILE A 21 -4.87 -6.42 4.79
N PHE A 22 -6.01 -5.76 4.98
CA PHE A 22 -6.34 -5.03 6.20
C PHE A 22 -7.83 -5.14 6.55
N GLN A 23 -8.13 -4.90 7.82
CA GLN A 23 -9.48 -4.80 8.36
C GLN A 23 -9.74 -3.38 8.84
N MET A 24 -11.01 -3.05 8.97
CA MET A 24 -11.42 -1.72 9.41
C MET A 24 -12.54 -1.80 10.42
N ASP A 25 -12.63 -0.78 11.30
CA ASP A 25 -13.75 -0.57 12.21
C ASP A 25 -14.15 -1.86 12.98
N ASP A 26 -13.13 -2.66 13.33
CA ASP A 26 -13.23 -3.96 14.00
C ASP A 26 -14.14 -4.99 13.30
N GLN A 27 -14.37 -4.80 11.99
CA GLN A 27 -15.15 -5.71 11.17
C GLN A 27 -14.31 -6.85 10.60
N PRO A 28 -14.91 -8.04 10.41
CA PRO A 28 -14.20 -9.21 9.90
C PRO A 28 -13.86 -9.11 8.41
N LEU A 29 -14.53 -8.21 7.66
CA LEU A 29 -14.26 -8.06 6.23
C LEU A 29 -12.84 -7.54 5.99
N GLU A 30 -12.10 -8.33 5.23
CA GLU A 30 -10.77 -7.97 4.76
C GLU A 30 -10.83 -7.21 3.44
N TYR A 31 -9.94 -6.22 3.34
CA TYR A 31 -9.74 -5.34 2.19
C TYR A 31 -8.31 -5.47 1.69
N ALA A 32 -8.11 -5.28 0.39
CA ALA A 32 -6.83 -5.42 -0.26
C ALA A 32 -6.47 -4.18 -1.10
N THR A 33 -5.18 -3.83 -1.10
CA THR A 33 -4.63 -2.70 -1.84
C THR A 33 -3.13 -2.82 -2.05
N ASP A 34 -2.62 -2.15 -3.10
CA ASP A 34 -1.20 -2.05 -3.39
C ASP A 34 -0.64 -0.66 -3.06
N PHE A 35 0.64 -0.63 -2.68
CA PHE A 35 1.44 0.55 -2.40
C PHE A 35 2.79 0.44 -3.12
N LEU A 36 3.20 1.49 -3.83
CA LEU A 36 4.54 1.66 -4.38
C LEU A 36 5.21 2.82 -3.67
N TYR A 37 6.45 2.65 -3.19
CA TYR A 37 7.24 3.76 -2.64
C TYR A 37 8.27 4.24 -3.64
N LEU A 38 8.18 5.50 -4.06
CA LEU A 38 9.19 6.14 -4.91
C LEU A 38 10.37 6.58 -4.07
N ILE A 39 11.53 5.94 -4.25
CA ILE A 39 12.70 6.18 -3.42
C ILE A 39 13.24 7.60 -3.61
N LYS A 40 13.30 8.06 -4.87
CA LYS A 40 13.87 9.36 -5.23
C LYS A 40 12.98 10.51 -4.77
N GLU A 41 11.68 10.41 -5.02
CA GLU A 41 10.70 11.45 -4.69
C GLU A 41 10.26 11.40 -3.23
N LYS A 42 10.49 10.28 -2.54
CA LYS A 42 10.03 10.00 -1.17
C LYS A 42 8.52 10.14 -1.05
N LYS A 43 7.76 9.43 -1.89
CA LYS A 43 6.29 9.47 -1.91
C LYS A 43 5.71 8.09 -2.15
N TRP A 44 4.50 7.88 -1.63
CA TRP A 44 3.71 6.70 -1.90
C TRP A 44 2.86 6.89 -3.15
N VAL A 45 3.03 6.03 -4.13
CA VAL A 45 2.09 5.90 -5.24
C VAL A 45 1.06 4.85 -4.86
N ILE A 46 -0.21 5.24 -4.92
CA ILE A 46 -1.36 4.37 -4.67
C ILE A 46 -2.35 4.47 -5.82
N ASN A 47 -3.10 3.41 -6.05
CA ASN A 47 -4.35 3.53 -6.82
C ASN A 47 -5.50 3.95 -5.89
N SER A 48 -6.56 4.52 -6.45
CA SER A 48 -7.78 4.83 -5.69
C SER A 48 -8.66 3.60 -5.45
N LEU A 49 -8.20 2.40 -5.83
CA LEU A 49 -8.96 1.16 -5.71
C LEU A 49 -8.73 0.53 -4.32
N ILE A 50 -9.79 0.03 -3.72
CA ILE A 50 -9.75 -0.88 -2.57
C ILE A 50 -10.67 -2.03 -2.93
N THR A 51 -10.11 -3.24 -3.04
CA THR A 51 -10.89 -4.43 -3.33
C THR A 51 -11.22 -5.14 -2.03
N HIS A 52 -12.30 -5.89 -2.01
CA HIS A 52 -12.52 -6.85 -0.93
C HIS A 52 -11.61 -8.05 -1.15
N GLU A 53 -11.11 -8.63 -0.06
CA GLU A 53 -10.45 -9.92 -0.12
C GLU A 53 -11.51 -11.00 -0.43
N LEU A 54 -11.24 -11.82 -1.45
CA LEU A 54 -12.24 -12.71 -2.03
C LEU A 54 -12.67 -13.80 -1.05
N THR A 55 -11.74 -14.35 -0.26
CA THR A 55 -12.03 -15.38 0.74
C THR A 55 -13.00 -14.86 1.80
N SER A 56 -12.76 -13.66 2.30
CA SER A 56 -13.61 -12.98 3.27
C SER A 56 -15.01 -12.69 2.72
N LEU A 57 -15.12 -12.30 1.44
CA LEU A 57 -16.44 -12.18 0.79
C LEU A 57 -17.17 -13.51 0.69
N MET A 58 -16.47 -14.58 0.32
CA MET A 58 -17.04 -15.92 0.20
C MET A 58 -17.52 -16.50 1.54
N GLN A 59 -17.03 -15.97 2.66
CA GLN A 59 -17.49 -16.29 4.01
C GLN A 59 -18.77 -15.57 4.42
N GLY A 60 -19.32 -14.68 3.56
CA GLY A 60 -20.56 -13.95 3.81
C GLY A 60 -20.37 -12.63 4.56
N ASN A 61 -19.14 -12.13 4.68
CA ASN A 61 -18.89 -10.83 5.32
C ASN A 61 -19.38 -9.69 4.42
N GLU A 62 -20.12 -8.74 5.00
CA GLU A 62 -20.68 -7.60 4.28
C GLU A 62 -19.74 -6.39 4.29
N CYS A 63 -19.75 -5.62 3.21
CA CYS A 63 -18.96 -4.41 3.12
C CYS A 63 -19.63 -3.22 3.82
N VAL A 64 -18.92 -2.62 4.77
CA VAL A 64 -19.38 -1.41 5.48
C VAL A 64 -19.55 -0.17 4.59
N TYR A 65 -18.99 -0.17 3.38
CA TYR A 65 -19.09 0.96 2.46
C TYR A 65 -20.28 0.88 1.50
N CYS A 66 -20.45 -0.26 0.83
CA CYS A 66 -21.48 -0.40 -0.20
C CYS A 66 -22.70 -1.19 0.26
N GLY A 67 -22.63 -1.93 1.38
CA GLY A 67 -23.68 -2.86 1.78
C GLY A 67 -23.93 -3.97 0.75
N GLU A 68 -22.98 -4.18 -0.17
CA GLU A 68 -23.10 -5.12 -1.29
C GLU A 68 -22.01 -6.19 -1.22
N THR A 69 -22.31 -7.38 -1.74
CA THR A 69 -21.39 -8.52 -1.89
C THR A 69 -20.51 -8.44 -3.15
N LYS A 70 -20.27 -7.24 -3.69
CA LYS A 70 -19.47 -7.04 -4.91
C LYS A 70 -17.97 -7.12 -4.59
N ILE A 71 -17.15 -7.55 -5.55
CA ILE A 71 -15.70 -7.80 -5.37
C ILE A 71 -14.89 -6.51 -5.14
N ALA A 72 -15.35 -5.37 -5.65
CA ALA A 72 -14.66 -4.10 -5.53
C ALA A 72 -15.59 -3.03 -4.95
N CYS A 73 -15.08 -2.28 -3.97
CA CYS A 73 -15.78 -1.12 -3.43
C CYS A 73 -15.23 0.16 -4.05
N PHE A 74 -16.13 1.00 -4.57
CA PHE A 74 -15.79 2.35 -4.97
C PHE A 74 -15.99 3.29 -3.77
N VAL A 75 -14.98 3.35 -2.91
CA VAL A 75 -14.94 4.27 -1.77
C VAL A 75 -14.79 5.71 -2.30
N SER A 76 -15.45 6.69 -1.68
CA SER A 76 -15.35 8.08 -2.11
C SER A 76 -13.91 8.61 -2.02
N SER A 77 -13.58 9.63 -2.81
CA SER A 77 -12.19 10.08 -2.97
C SER A 77 -11.52 10.53 -1.66
N LYS A 78 -12.29 11.11 -0.75
CA LYS A 78 -11.79 11.61 0.53
C LYS A 78 -11.55 10.47 1.53
N GLU A 79 -12.39 9.46 1.51
CA GLU A 79 -12.35 8.34 2.45
C GLU A 79 -11.19 7.39 2.12
N PHE A 80 -10.91 7.13 0.84
CA PHE A 80 -9.76 6.30 0.47
C PHE A 80 -8.44 6.93 0.93
N GLU A 81 -8.27 8.25 0.82
CA GLU A 81 -7.04 8.91 1.25
C GLU A 81 -6.81 8.73 2.76
N ILE A 82 -7.88 8.82 3.55
CA ILE A 82 -7.82 8.61 5.00
C ILE A 82 -7.37 7.18 5.31
N ILE A 83 -7.97 6.19 4.65
CA ILE A 83 -7.64 4.76 4.82
C ILE A 83 -6.16 4.52 4.47
N LYS A 84 -5.71 4.99 3.31
CA LYS A 84 -4.34 4.74 2.81
C LYS A 84 -3.29 5.45 3.67
N LYS A 85 -3.58 6.67 4.13
CA LYS A 85 -2.76 7.36 5.15
C LYS A 85 -2.75 6.60 6.47
N GLY A 86 -3.86 5.98 6.85
CA GLY A 86 -3.97 5.11 8.02
C GLY A 86 -3.03 3.91 7.93
N ILE A 87 -3.02 3.22 6.78
CA ILE A 87 -2.11 2.10 6.51
C ILE A 87 -0.64 2.54 6.58
N ILE A 88 -0.27 3.63 5.89
CA ILE A 88 1.10 4.15 5.92
C ILE A 88 1.54 4.52 7.35
N LYS A 89 0.61 4.99 8.17
CA LYS A 89 0.89 5.38 9.56
C LYS A 89 0.94 4.20 10.53
N ASN A 90 0.39 3.05 10.16
CA ASN A 90 0.32 1.85 10.99
C ASN A 90 1.72 1.36 11.36
N GLY A 91 1.91 0.97 12.63
CA GLY A 91 3.20 0.57 13.17
C GLY A 91 3.77 -0.69 12.50
N LEU A 92 2.93 -1.70 12.25
CA LEU A 92 3.35 -2.94 11.60
C LEU A 92 3.82 -2.68 10.18
N PHE A 93 3.08 -1.87 9.43
CA PHE A 93 3.46 -1.49 8.08
C PHE A 93 4.79 -0.73 8.08
N LYS A 94 4.92 0.32 8.90
CA LYS A 94 6.17 1.08 9.00
C LYS A 94 7.38 0.21 9.33
N GLN A 95 7.24 -0.72 10.27
CA GLN A 95 8.33 -1.60 10.66
C GLN A 95 8.82 -2.43 9.47
N GLN A 96 7.90 -3.08 8.74
CA GLN A 96 8.21 -3.87 7.54
C GLN A 96 8.91 -3.04 6.46
N ILE A 97 8.48 -1.78 6.28
CA ILE A 97 9.10 -0.88 5.30
C ILE A 97 10.50 -0.46 5.73
N VAL A 98 10.71 -0.12 7.00
CA VAL A 98 12.02 0.29 7.54
C VAL A 98 13.04 -0.85 7.46
N GLU A 99 12.62 -2.08 7.77
CA GLU A 99 13.46 -3.28 7.65
C GLU A 99 13.94 -3.50 6.21
N GLU A 100 13.08 -3.30 5.21
CA GLU A 100 13.46 -3.46 3.81
C GLU A 100 14.41 -2.37 3.32
N PHE A 101 14.21 -1.13 3.77
CA PHE A 101 14.93 -0.02 3.18
C PHE A 101 16.38 0.09 3.63
N GLU A 102 16.82 -0.55 4.73
CA GLU A 102 18.20 -0.69 5.30
C GLU A 102 19.17 0.53 5.20
N PHE A 103 18.77 1.62 4.58
CA PHE A 103 19.59 2.65 4.01
C PHE A 103 18.98 3.97 4.44
N ASN A 104 19.62 4.58 5.42
CA ASN A 104 19.32 5.90 5.97
C ASN A 104 18.12 5.85 6.90
N HIS A 105 18.37 6.07 8.19
CA HIS A 105 17.39 6.27 9.26
C HIS A 105 16.45 7.48 9.05
N GLU A 106 16.26 7.92 7.81
CA GLU A 106 15.34 8.97 7.46
C GLU A 106 13.89 8.48 7.58
N PRO A 107 13.00 9.35 8.08
CA PRO A 107 11.60 9.00 8.20
C PRO A 107 10.96 8.76 6.84
N VAL A 108 10.29 7.62 6.70
CA VAL A 108 9.45 7.30 5.54
C VAL A 108 8.36 8.35 5.40
N SER A 109 8.27 8.97 4.23
CA SER A 109 7.28 10.01 3.94
C SER A 109 5.85 9.48 4.08
N THR A 110 4.93 10.36 4.48
CA THR A 110 3.48 10.08 4.44
C THR A 110 2.79 10.76 3.26
N GLU A 111 3.56 11.36 2.36
CA GLU A 111 3.02 11.98 1.14
C GLU A 111 2.54 10.90 0.17
N ILE A 112 1.38 11.16 -0.45
CA ILE A 112 0.70 10.23 -1.34
C ILE A 112 0.47 10.89 -2.70
N LEU A 113 0.76 10.14 -3.76
CA LEU A 113 0.37 10.41 -5.14
C LEU A 113 -0.64 9.35 -5.58
N VAL A 114 -1.81 9.79 -6.02
CA VAL A 114 -2.87 8.89 -6.49
C VAL A 114 -2.77 8.71 -8.00
N VAL A 115 -2.66 7.46 -8.46
CA VAL A 115 -2.51 7.10 -9.87
C VAL A 115 -3.52 6.02 -10.22
N ASN A 116 -4.50 6.39 -11.05
CA ASN A 116 -5.55 5.48 -11.53
C ASN A 116 -5.26 4.94 -12.94
N ASN A 117 -4.18 5.40 -13.56
CA ASN A 117 -3.74 4.93 -14.87
C ASN A 117 -2.68 3.85 -14.68
N LYS A 118 -2.98 2.62 -15.13
CA LYS A 118 -2.06 1.47 -15.03
C LYS A 118 -0.72 1.72 -15.72
N ALA A 119 -0.71 2.30 -16.92
CA ALA A 119 0.53 2.56 -17.66
C ALA A 119 1.47 3.49 -16.87
N LYS A 120 0.91 4.50 -16.21
CA LYS A 120 1.67 5.42 -15.35
C LYS A 120 2.18 4.76 -14.07
N TRP A 121 1.40 3.85 -13.49
CA TRP A 121 1.86 3.03 -12.37
C TRP A 121 3.06 2.17 -12.77
N ASP A 122 2.95 1.48 -13.91
CA ASP A 122 3.99 0.58 -14.42
C ASP A 122 5.28 1.35 -14.77
N GLU A 123 5.14 2.56 -15.31
CA GLU A 123 6.25 3.50 -15.52
C GLU A 123 6.99 3.80 -14.21
N PHE A 124 6.27 4.26 -13.18
CA PHE A 124 6.85 4.56 -11.87
C PHE A 124 7.52 3.33 -11.22
N ALA A 125 6.89 2.16 -11.31
CA ALA A 125 7.47 0.93 -10.77
C ALA A 125 8.78 0.58 -11.49
N SER A 126 8.83 0.73 -12.81
CA SER A 126 10.02 0.46 -13.62
C SER A 126 11.17 1.41 -13.31
N GLU A 127 10.90 2.72 -13.24
CA GLU A 127 11.89 3.73 -12.87
C GLU A 127 12.49 3.46 -11.48
N ASN A 128 11.62 3.08 -10.54
CA ASN A 128 12.04 2.80 -9.18
C ASN A 128 12.92 1.54 -9.08
N ARG A 129 12.63 0.49 -9.85
CA ARG A 129 13.52 -0.69 -10.00
C ARG A 129 14.89 -0.28 -10.54
N PHE A 130 14.91 0.54 -11.60
CA PHE A 130 16.15 1.01 -12.20
C PHE A 130 17.00 1.79 -11.19
N TYR A 131 16.37 2.73 -10.47
CA TYR A 131 17.04 3.54 -9.46
C TYR A 131 17.59 2.71 -8.29
N GLY A 132 16.78 1.78 -7.78
CA GLY A 132 17.19 0.86 -6.72
C GLY A 132 18.39 0.00 -7.09
N ASN A 133 18.43 -0.49 -8.33
CA ASN A 133 19.57 -1.23 -8.84
C ASN A 133 20.84 -0.38 -8.89
N LEU A 134 20.74 0.89 -9.32
CA LEU A 134 21.87 1.82 -9.30
C LEU A 134 22.40 2.08 -7.88
N GLN A 135 21.52 2.26 -6.90
CA GLN A 135 21.93 2.44 -5.50
C GLN A 135 22.65 1.21 -4.94
N ARG A 136 22.14 0.00 -5.25
CA ARG A 136 22.78 -1.25 -4.85
C ARG A 136 24.18 -1.41 -5.43
N ILE A 137 24.39 -1.07 -6.70
CA ILE A 137 25.72 -1.11 -7.34
C ILE A 137 26.67 -0.15 -6.62
N LYS A 138 26.28 1.12 -6.43
CA LYS A 138 27.11 2.12 -5.73
C LYS A 138 27.47 1.70 -4.30
N SER A 139 26.54 1.07 -3.58
CA SER A 139 26.79 0.59 -2.21
C SER A 139 27.82 -0.54 -2.13
N ARG A 140 27.99 -1.32 -3.21
CA ARG A 140 28.97 -2.42 -3.29
C ARG A 140 30.36 -1.92 -3.67
N GLU A 141 30.45 -0.84 -4.44
CA GLU A 141 31.73 -0.19 -4.79
C GLU A 141 32.34 0.59 -3.62
N ASN A 142 31.51 1.00 -2.65
CA ASN A 142 31.92 1.72 -1.44
C ASN A 142 32.15 0.83 -0.20
N LYS A 143 32.12 -0.51 -0.36
CA LYS A 143 32.46 -1.49 0.68
C LYS A 143 33.78 -2.18 0.35
#